data_AF-A0A3M0Y3E6-F1
#
_entry.id   AF-A0A3M0Y3E6-F1
#
_cell.length_a   1.000
_cell.length_b   1.000
_cell.length_c   1.000
_cell.angle_alpha   90.00
_cell.angle_beta   90.00
_cell.angle_gamma   90.00
#
_symmetry.space_group_name_H-M   'P 1'
#
loop_
_entity.id
_entity.type
_entity.pdbx_description
1 polymer ?
#
loop_
_entity_poly.entity_id
_entity_poly.type
_entity_poly.pdbx_seq_one_letter_code
_entity_poly.pdbx_strand_id
1 'polypeptide(L)'
;MSVNWLSRAVSQAARLHPYVPGKPVERLLAEKGIREAVKLASNENPFGPSPKAVAAARRAAETMHRYPDGDATALRQALAERHGVTPAHVLVGNGSNEVLELLIRTFAGPGDAVV
;
A
#
# COMPACT_ATOMS: atom_id res chain seq x y z
N MET A 1 5.34 29.49 19.50
CA MET A 1 6.65 28.78 19.56
C MET A 1 6.62 27.65 18.54
N SER A 2 7.58 27.57 17.61
CA SER A 2 7.66 26.45 16.65
C SER A 2 8.39 25.27 17.29
N VAL A 3 7.77 24.09 17.27
CA VAL A 3 8.43 22.85 17.71
C VAL A 3 9.34 22.35 16.59
N ASN A 4 10.62 22.13 16.91
CA ASN A 4 11.52 21.39 16.02
C ASN A 4 11.24 19.89 16.19
N TRP A 5 10.46 19.31 15.27
CA TRP A 5 10.10 17.90 15.32
C TRP A 5 11.27 16.98 14.96
N LEU A 6 12.18 17.43 14.09
CA LEU A 6 13.36 16.65 13.70
C LEU A 6 14.30 16.41 14.88
N SER A 7 14.47 17.40 15.77
CA SER A 7 15.29 17.23 16.98
C SER A 7 14.65 16.32 18.04
N ARG A 8 13.38 15.93 17.88
CA ARG A 8 12.65 15.03 18.79
C ARG A 8 12.43 13.63 18.21
N ALA A 9 12.70 13.44 16.92
CA ALA A 9 12.57 12.15 16.27
C ALA A 9 13.67 11.18 16.74
N VAL A 10 13.40 9.87 16.63
CA VAL A 10 14.40 8.83 16.89
C VAL A 10 15.59 8.99 15.94
N SER A 11 16.80 8.72 16.42
CA SER A 11 18.04 8.99 15.68
C SER A 11 18.14 8.25 14.34
N GLN A 12 17.47 7.10 14.23
CA GLN A 12 17.35 6.31 13.02
C GLN A 12 16.66 7.08 11.89
N ALA A 13 15.65 7.90 12.22
CA ALA A 13 14.90 8.67 11.24
C ALA A 13 15.73 9.82 10.64
N ALA A 14 16.71 10.34 11.38
CA ALA A 14 17.55 11.46 10.94
C ALA A 14 18.43 11.13 9.73
N ARG A 15 18.67 9.84 9.45
CA ARG A 15 19.48 9.36 8.32
C ARG A 15 18.64 8.88 7.13
N LEU A 16 17.31 8.91 7.23
CA LEU A 16 16.44 8.48 6.14
C LEU A 16 16.37 9.55 5.05
N HIS A 17 16.52 9.12 3.81
CA HIS A 17 16.18 9.95 2.66
C HIS A 17 14.72 9.71 2.27
N PRO A 18 13.93 10.76 2.06
CA PRO A 18 12.56 10.60 1.60
C PRO A 18 12.50 9.84 0.28
N TYR A 19 11.55 8.92 0.17
CA TYR A 19 11.22 8.33 -1.12
C TYR A 19 10.71 9.42 -2.08
N VAL A 20 11.23 9.42 -3.31
CA VAL A 20 10.80 10.35 -4.36
C VAL A 20 9.82 9.61 -5.29
N PRO A 21 8.50 9.81 -5.14
CA PRO A 21 7.54 9.16 -6.02
C PRO A 21 7.63 9.72 -7.44
N GLY A 22 7.10 8.95 -8.40
CA GLY A 22 6.90 9.44 -9.76
C GLY A 22 6.04 10.71 -9.79
N LYS A 23 6.33 11.60 -10.75
CA LYS A 23 5.60 12.86 -10.92
C LYS A 23 4.10 12.58 -11.16
N PRO A 24 3.18 13.23 -10.44
CA PRO A 24 1.74 13.15 -10.71
C PRO A 24 1.44 13.58 -12.15
N VAL A 25 0.47 12.93 -12.80
CA VAL A 25 0.18 13.19 -14.21
C VAL A 25 -0.32 14.62 -14.40
N GLU A 26 -1.11 15.15 -13.47
CA GLU A 26 -1.66 16.50 -13.51
C GLU A 26 -0.57 17.57 -13.50
N ARG A 27 0.47 17.36 -12.67
CA ARG A 27 1.67 18.22 -12.62
C ARG A 27 2.42 18.18 -13.94
N LEU A 28 2.63 16.96 -14.47
CA LEU A 28 3.34 16.76 -15.74
C LEU A 28 2.62 17.44 -16.90
N LEU A 29 1.29 17.28 -17.01
CA LEU A 29 0.48 17.89 -18.06
C LEU A 29 0.59 19.42 -18.03
N ALA A 30 0.45 20.03 -16.84
CA ALA A 30 0.56 21.47 -16.64
C ALA A 30 1.94 22.01 -17.03
N GLU A 31 3.02 21.37 -16.57
CA GLU A 31 4.40 21.78 -16.89
C GLU A 31 4.74 21.65 -18.38
N LYS A 32 4.15 20.66 -19.06
CA LYS A 32 4.42 20.39 -20.48
C LYS A 32 3.47 21.12 -21.43
N GLY A 33 2.42 21.76 -20.91
CA GLY A 33 1.41 22.45 -21.73
C GLY A 33 0.62 21.50 -22.64
N ILE A 34 0.52 20.22 -22.28
CA ILE A 34 -0.22 19.20 -23.05
C ILE A 34 -1.50 18.82 -22.32
N ARG A 35 -2.53 18.44 -23.07
CA ARG A 35 -3.86 18.10 -22.51
C ARG A 35 -3.96 16.66 -22.02
N GLU A 36 -3.16 15.78 -22.60
CA GLU A 36 -3.24 14.34 -22.36
C GLU A 36 -1.86 13.69 -22.45
N ALA A 37 -1.68 12.61 -21.70
CA ALA A 37 -0.49 11.76 -21.75
C ALA A 37 -0.90 10.30 -21.55
N VAL A 38 -0.23 9.38 -22.25
CA VAL A 38 -0.40 7.94 -22.02
C VAL A 38 0.41 7.54 -20.79
N LYS A 39 -0.28 7.06 -19.74
CA LYS A 39 0.35 6.66 -18.47
C LYS A 39 0.89 5.22 -18.55
N LEU A 40 2.21 5.06 -18.51
CA LEU A 40 2.90 3.76 -18.55
C LEU A 40 4.01 3.62 -17.48
N ALA A 41 3.89 4.36 -16.37
CA ALA A 41 5.01 4.59 -15.43
C ALA A 41 4.91 3.86 -14.08
N SER A 42 3.81 3.14 -13.81
CA SER A 42 3.51 2.58 -12.48
C SER A 42 3.05 1.12 -12.48
N ASN A 43 3.22 0.40 -13.60
CA ASN A 43 2.74 -0.99 -13.77
C ASN A 43 1.24 -1.18 -13.49
N GLU A 44 0.44 -0.15 -13.71
CA GLU A 44 -1.02 -0.19 -13.52
C GLU A 44 -1.66 -1.08 -14.60
N ASN A 45 -2.75 -1.77 -14.24
CA ASN A 45 -3.49 -2.59 -15.21
C ASN A 45 -4.29 -1.68 -16.16
N PRO A 46 -4.02 -1.69 -17.49
CA PRO A 46 -4.68 -0.81 -18.44
C PRO A 46 -6.18 -1.11 -18.61
N PHE A 47 -6.65 -2.30 -18.22
CA PHE A 47 -8.06 -2.68 -18.30
C PHE A 47 -8.89 -2.21 -17.11
N GLY A 48 -8.26 -1.63 -16.09
CA GLY A 48 -8.92 -1.29 -14.84
C GLY A 48 -9.30 -2.52 -13.98
N PRO A 49 -10.09 -2.32 -12.91
CA PRO A 49 -10.51 -3.40 -12.03
C PRO A 49 -11.57 -4.30 -12.67
N SER A 50 -11.70 -5.52 -12.16
CA SER A 50 -12.80 -6.42 -12.54
C SER A 50 -14.17 -5.75 -12.32
N PRO A 51 -15.14 -5.89 -13.25
CA PRO A 51 -16.51 -5.40 -13.03
C PRO A 51 -17.16 -5.95 -11.75
N LYS A 52 -16.83 -7.19 -11.36
CA LYS A 52 -17.29 -7.80 -10.10
C LYS A 52 -16.75 -7.07 -8.87
N ALA A 53 -15.48 -6.65 -8.91
CA ALA A 53 -14.84 -5.90 -7.84
C ALA A 53 -15.44 -4.49 -7.72
N VAL A 54 -15.70 -3.82 -8.83
CA VAL A 54 -16.40 -2.51 -8.85
C VAL A 54 -17.78 -2.62 -8.21
N ALA A 55 -18.56 -3.64 -8.58
CA ALA A 55 -19.87 -3.86 -7.99
C ALA A 55 -19.81 -4.15 -6.48
N ALA A 56 -18.81 -4.93 -6.04
CA ALA A 56 -18.60 -5.21 -4.62
C ALA A 56 -18.20 -3.95 -3.83
N ALA A 57 -17.30 -3.13 -4.37
CA ALA A 57 -16.88 -1.87 -3.74
C ALA A 57 -18.04 -0.89 -3.60
N ARG A 58 -18.92 -0.79 -4.61
CA ARG A 58 -20.13 0.04 -4.54
C ARG A 58 -21.06 -0.40 -3.40
N ARG A 59 -21.30 -1.71 -3.24
CA ARG A 59 -22.11 -2.22 -2.13
C ARG A 59 -21.44 -1.98 -0.77
N ALA A 60 -20.13 -2.19 -0.67
CA ALA A 60 -19.38 -1.96 0.56
C ALA A 60 -19.42 -0.49 1.02
N ALA A 61 -19.56 0.46 0.09
CA ALA A 61 -19.70 1.87 0.42
C ALA A 61 -20.93 2.18 1.29
N GLU A 62 -22.01 1.40 1.18
CA GLU A 62 -23.23 1.58 1.98
C GLU A 62 -23.00 1.33 3.49
N THR A 63 -22.02 0.49 3.83
CA THR A 63 -21.72 0.10 5.22
C THR A 63 -20.35 0.58 5.72
N MET A 64 -19.66 1.42 4.95
CA MET A 64 -18.28 1.87 5.22
C MET A 64 -18.12 2.70 6.52
N HIS A 65 -19.22 3.10 7.14
CA HIS A 65 -19.23 3.73 8.48
C HIS A 65 -18.96 2.74 9.62
N ARG A 66 -18.89 1.43 9.34
CA ARG A 66 -18.57 0.38 10.31
C ARG A 66 -17.14 -0.09 10.11
N TYR A 67 -16.49 -0.47 11.21
CA TYR A 67 -15.21 -1.18 11.13
C TYR A 67 -15.39 -2.50 10.36
N PRO A 68 -14.40 -2.89 9.54
CA PRO A 68 -14.42 -4.19 8.88
C PRO A 68 -14.15 -5.30 9.91
N ASP A 69 -14.26 -6.54 9.44
CA ASP A 69 -13.66 -7.68 10.14
C ASP A 69 -12.15 -7.47 10.27
N GLY A 70 -11.67 -7.34 11.51
CA GLY A 70 -10.26 -7.06 11.81
C GLY A 70 -9.31 -8.18 11.39
N ASP A 71 -9.79 -9.42 11.30
CA ASP A 71 -8.99 -10.58 10.92
C ASP A 71 -9.02 -10.86 9.41
N ALA A 72 -9.80 -10.08 8.65
CA ALA A 72 -10.03 -10.30 7.22
C ALA A 72 -10.39 -11.77 6.89
N THR A 73 -11.19 -12.40 7.75
CA THR A 73 -11.45 -13.85 7.80
C THR A 73 -11.90 -14.39 6.46
N ALA A 74 -12.91 -13.76 5.84
CA ALA A 74 -13.45 -14.19 4.56
C ALA A 74 -12.42 -14.10 3.43
N LEU A 75 -11.57 -13.06 3.43
CA LEU A 75 -10.52 -12.88 2.44
C LEU A 75 -9.41 -13.93 2.62
N ARG A 76 -8.98 -14.17 3.87
CA ARG A 76 -7.97 -15.20 4.19
C ARG A 76 -8.43 -16.58 3.77
N GLN A 77 -9.69 -16.93 4.04
CA GLN A 77 -10.27 -18.20 3.62
C GLN A 77 -10.27 -18.35 2.09
N ALA A 78 -10.76 -17.35 1.37
CA ALA A 78 -10.82 -17.39 -0.10
C ALA A 78 -9.43 -17.47 -0.75
N LEU A 79 -8.43 -16.76 -0.20
CA LEU A 79 -7.05 -16.83 -0.66
C LEU A 79 -6.43 -18.20 -0.36
N ALA A 80 -6.66 -18.74 0.84
CA ALA A 80 -6.16 -20.04 1.24
C ALA A 80 -6.66 -21.16 0.32
N GLU A 81 -7.97 -21.19 0.05
CA GLU A 81 -8.59 -22.12 -0.90
C GLU A 81 -8.01 -21.97 -2.31
N ARG A 82 -7.89 -20.73 -2.80
CA ARG A 82 -7.35 -20.44 -4.13
C ARG A 82 -5.92 -20.94 -4.32
N HIS A 83 -5.12 -20.89 -3.26
CA HIS A 83 -3.70 -21.21 -3.29
C HIS A 83 -3.37 -22.61 -2.73
N GLY A 84 -4.37 -23.38 -2.28
CA GLY A 84 -4.18 -24.73 -1.73
C GLY A 84 -3.41 -24.76 -0.41
N VAL A 85 -3.58 -23.72 0.42
CA VAL A 85 -2.95 -23.58 1.75
C VAL A 85 -4.00 -23.45 2.84
N THR A 86 -3.59 -23.39 4.11
CA THR A 86 -4.49 -23.10 5.23
C THR A 86 -4.55 -21.59 5.49
N PRO A 87 -5.63 -21.07 6.11
CA PRO A 87 -5.71 -19.65 6.48
C PRO A 87 -4.57 -19.17 7.39
N ALA A 88 -3.94 -20.09 8.14
CA ALA A 88 -2.77 -19.81 8.98
C ALA A 88 -1.53 -19.41 8.16
N HIS A 89 -1.45 -19.79 6.89
CA HIS A 89 -0.38 -19.37 5.97
C HIS A 89 -0.67 -18.03 5.27
N VAL A 90 -1.81 -17.39 5.54
CA VAL A 90 -2.22 -16.13 4.87
C VAL A 90 -2.21 -14.97 5.86
N LEU A 91 -1.37 -13.98 5.57
CA LEU A 91 -1.37 -12.66 6.18
C LEU A 91 -1.91 -11.63 5.18
N VAL A 92 -2.81 -10.75 5.64
CA VAL A 92 -3.38 -9.66 4.84
C VAL A 92 -2.79 -8.34 5.33
N GLY A 93 -2.32 -7.50 4.40
CA GLY A 93 -1.90 -6.12 4.66
C GLY A 93 -2.57 -5.16 3.67
N ASN A 94 -2.54 -3.87 3.99
CA ASN A 94 -2.99 -2.77 3.15
C ASN A 94 -1.99 -2.50 2.01
N GLY A 95 -1.94 -3.45 1.07
CA GLY A 95 -0.89 -3.53 0.06
C GLY A 95 0.34 -4.29 0.57
N SER A 96 1.12 -4.84 -0.36
CA SER A 96 2.29 -5.66 -0.04
C SER A 96 3.40 -4.87 0.67
N ASN A 97 3.44 -3.54 0.53
CA ASN A 97 4.41 -2.70 1.24
C ASN A 97 4.28 -2.82 2.76
N GLU A 98 3.06 -2.88 3.30
CA GLU A 98 2.86 -3.06 4.74
C GLU A 98 3.36 -4.44 5.18
N VAL A 99 3.14 -5.48 4.37
CA VAL A 99 3.65 -6.83 4.66
C VAL A 99 5.18 -6.84 4.65
N LEU A 100 5.84 -6.18 3.68
CA LEU A 100 7.29 -6.04 3.65
C LEU A 100 7.82 -5.29 4.87
N GLU A 101 7.13 -4.23 5.28
CA GLU A 101 7.48 -3.47 6.48
C GLU A 101 7.35 -4.33 7.75
N LEU A 102 6.28 -5.13 7.87
CA LEU A 102 6.09 -6.05 8.98
C LEU A 102 7.21 -7.11 9.03
N LEU A 103 7.60 -7.67 7.89
CA LEU A 103 8.70 -8.63 7.81
C LEU A 103 10.01 -8.00 8.32
N ILE A 104 10.37 -6.81 7.85
CA ILE A 104 11.59 -6.11 8.29
C ILE A 104 11.53 -5.82 9.79
N ARG A 105 10.42 -5.26 10.29
CA ARG A 105 10.25 -4.94 11.72
C ARG A 105 10.28 -6.17 12.62
N THR A 106 9.91 -7.34 12.10
CA THR A 106 9.86 -8.60 12.86
C THR A 106 11.23 -9.29 12.89
N PHE A 107 11.96 -9.26 11.78
CA PHE A 107 13.12 -10.13 11.58
C PHE A 107 14.47 -9.39 11.45
N ALA A 108 14.50 -8.06 11.32
CA ALA A 108 15.74 -7.31 11.14
C ALA A 108 15.87 -6.14 12.13
N GLY A 109 16.97 -6.11 12.89
CA GLY A 109 17.34 -5.06 13.82
C GLY A 109 18.53 -4.21 13.36
N PRO A 110 18.97 -3.24 14.19
CA PRO A 110 20.13 -2.42 13.88
C PRO A 110 21.41 -3.25 13.70
N GLY A 111 22.02 -3.15 12.51
CA GLY A 111 23.24 -3.88 12.15
C GLY A 111 23.01 -5.18 11.38
N ASP A 112 21.77 -5.66 11.31
CA ASP A 112 21.43 -6.83 10.50
C ASP A 112 21.44 -6.47 9.00
N ALA A 113 21.88 -7.44 8.18
CA ALA A 113 21.82 -7.33 6.73
C ALA A 113 20.49 -7.91 6.21
N VAL A 114 19.83 -7.18 5.33
CA VAL A 114 18.67 -7.65 4.55
C VAL A 114 19.13 -7.78 3.09
N VAL A 115 18.89 -8.93 2.47
CA VAL A 115 19.35 -9.28 1.11
C VAL A 115 18.16 -9.55 0.21
#